data_AF-A0A7L0QUJ2-F1
#
_entry.id   AF-A0A7L0QUJ2-F1
#
_cell.length_a   1.000
_cell.length_b   1.000
_cell.length_c   1.000
_cell.angle_alpha   90.00
_cell.angle_beta   90.00
_cell.angle_gamma   90.00
#
_symmetry.space_group_name_H-M   'P 1'
#
loop_
_entity.id
_entity.type
_entity.pdbx_description
1 polymer ?
#
loop_
_entity_poly.entity_id
_entity_poly.type
_entity_poly.pdbx_seq_one_letter_code
_entity_poly.pdbx_strand_id
1 'polypeptide(L)'
;SQPEQQIVSSQLECVQSIREGVLEEAECTESERAALLPRPGSGAETRSRSALTLVRVETETRYSEGDSEDLYVTDILYEREVTKREVTGAEVAELVWKLCLAHSASYETADLFMTLVFELRHLSLETLRALWQRSSFKCRDNWQPLIDALPSCATEACVVLMKDLIASGEVEEDKVEHFFWSFAFIPNPTSGMIESLAPLLKSPTAGQSCFLGVTALVHRFCSTHSSCGVVPAVQSVMRTLGKFLGGDCTVQDPEHLSKMQLVLKAIGNAGLAAAALAPALSSCAALRSHPMEIRLAAVQAFRRVPCALGVSDLLPHLWD
;
A
#
# COMPACT_ATOMS: atom_id res chain seq x y z
N SER A 1 20.76 -19.29 7.99
CA SER A 1 19.39 -18.76 8.03
C SER A 1 19.19 -18.14 9.40
N GLN A 2 19.25 -16.81 9.52
CA GLN A 2 18.87 -16.17 10.79
C GLN A 2 17.35 -16.31 10.94
N PRO A 3 16.83 -16.69 12.12
CA PRO A 3 15.40 -16.68 12.34
C PRO A 3 14.89 -15.25 12.17
N GLU A 4 13.80 -15.08 11.43
CA GLU A 4 13.08 -13.80 11.35
C GLU A 4 12.84 -13.31 12.78
N GLN A 5 13.41 -12.15 13.12
CA GLN A 5 13.21 -11.56 14.44
C GLN A 5 11.77 -11.14 14.56
N GLN A 6 11.03 -11.82 15.43
CA GLN A 6 9.66 -11.49 15.74
C GLN A 6 9.65 -10.16 16.51
N ILE A 7 9.34 -9.06 15.81
CA ILE A 7 9.29 -7.69 16.34
C ILE A 7 8.22 -7.56 17.44
N VAL A 8 7.18 -8.40 17.36
CA VAL A 8 6.08 -8.47 18.32
C VAL A 8 5.92 -9.91 18.80
N SER A 9 5.99 -10.14 20.10
CA SER A 9 5.67 -11.41 20.74
C SER A 9 4.42 -11.27 21.59
N SER A 10 3.44 -12.16 21.39
CA SER A 10 2.21 -12.21 22.19
C SER A 10 2.14 -13.55 22.93
N GLN A 11 1.63 -13.53 24.15
CA GLN A 11 1.41 -14.68 25.02
C GLN A 11 0.10 -14.50 25.79
N LEU A 12 -0.72 -15.55 25.83
CA LEU A 12 -1.97 -15.61 26.58
C LEU A 12 -1.94 -16.84 27.48
N GLU A 13 -2.16 -16.63 28.78
CA GLU A 13 -2.28 -17.71 29.77
C GLU A 13 -3.61 -17.56 30.51
N CYS A 14 -4.41 -18.63 30.53
CA CYS A 14 -5.69 -18.66 31.22
C CYS A 14 -5.75 -19.84 32.20
N VAL A 15 -6.21 -19.58 33.42
CA VAL A 15 -6.50 -20.59 34.44
C VAL A 15 -8.01 -20.61 34.67
N GLN A 16 -8.62 -21.78 34.50
CA GLN A 16 -10.07 -21.97 34.60
C GLN A 16 -10.41 -23.01 35.66
N SER A 17 -11.42 -22.73 36.48
CA SER A 17 -12.01 -23.64 37.45
C SER A 17 -13.42 -24.01 36.99
N ILE A 18 -13.63 -25.31 36.72
CA ILE A 18 -14.90 -25.85 36.23
C ILE A 18 -15.41 -26.87 37.24
N ARG A 19 -16.63 -26.67 37.76
CA ARG A 19 -17.33 -27.64 38.61
C ARG A 19 -18.65 -28.03 37.97
N GLU A 20 -18.91 -29.33 37.91
CA GLU A 20 -20.15 -29.89 37.33
C GLU A 20 -20.46 -29.40 35.91
N GLY A 21 -19.42 -29.11 35.11
CA GLY A 21 -19.57 -28.60 33.75
C GLY A 21 -19.84 -27.09 33.65
N VAL A 22 -19.88 -26.38 34.78
CA VAL A 22 -20.08 -24.93 34.85
C VAL A 22 -18.75 -24.24 35.16
N LEU A 23 -18.43 -23.18 34.42
CA LEU A 23 -17.28 -22.32 34.69
C LEU A 23 -17.54 -21.48 35.95
N GLU A 24 -16.78 -21.73 37.02
CA GLU A 24 -16.90 -20.95 38.25
C GLU A 24 -15.95 -19.77 38.31
N GLU A 25 -14.74 -19.94 37.78
CA GLU A 25 -13.72 -18.91 37.78
C GLU A 25 -12.84 -19.04 36.54
N ALA A 26 -12.48 -17.92 35.93
CA ALA A 26 -11.46 -17.84 34.90
C ALA A 26 -10.60 -16.60 35.15
N GLU A 27 -9.28 -16.78 35.24
CA GLU A 27 -8.32 -15.69 35.26
C GLU A 27 -7.39 -15.84 34.05
N CYS A 28 -7.36 -14.83 33.19
CA CYS A 28 -6.50 -14.78 32.02
C CYS A 28 -5.52 -13.61 32.13
N THR A 29 -4.27 -13.85 31.74
CA THR A 29 -3.24 -12.84 31.58
C THR A 29 -2.73 -12.88 30.14
N GLU A 30 -2.86 -11.76 29.46
CA GLU A 30 -2.32 -11.52 28.12
C GLU A 30 -1.13 -10.56 28.21
N SER A 31 -0.05 -10.86 27.48
CA SER A 31 1.11 -9.99 27.37
C SER A 31 1.54 -9.84 25.92
N GLU A 32 1.61 -8.60 25.45
CA GLU A 32 2.13 -8.24 24.13
C GLU A 32 3.39 -7.41 24.32
N ARG A 33 4.52 -7.92 23.83
CA ARG A 33 5.80 -7.20 23.85
C ARG A 33 6.22 -6.84 22.43
N ALA A 34 6.44 -5.54 22.21
CA ALA A 34 6.97 -5.01 20.96
C ALA A 34 8.40 -4.50 21.20
N ALA A 35 9.39 -5.09 20.52
CA ALA A 35 10.79 -4.72 20.64
C ALA A 35 11.37 -4.42 19.25
N LEU A 36 11.61 -3.14 18.97
CA LEU A 36 12.15 -2.68 17.69
C LEU A 36 13.65 -2.97 17.52
N LEU A 37 14.36 -3.18 18.63
CA LEU A 37 15.79 -3.49 18.65
C LEU A 37 16.06 -4.61 19.66
N PRO A 38 16.99 -5.54 19.38
CA PRO A 38 17.40 -6.59 20.30
C PRO A 38 18.33 -6.02 21.39
N ARG A 39 17.85 -5.02 22.14
CA ARG A 39 18.54 -4.43 23.29
C ARG A 39 17.68 -4.62 24.55
N PRO A 40 18.24 -5.12 25.66
CA PRO A 40 17.51 -5.16 26.92
C PRO A 40 17.08 -3.74 27.32
N GLY A 41 15.78 -3.56 27.60
CA GLY A 41 15.17 -2.26 27.89
C GLY A 41 14.66 -1.48 26.68
N SER A 42 14.80 -2.00 25.45
CA SER A 42 14.19 -1.42 24.25
C SER A 42 12.89 -2.15 23.90
N GLY A 43 11.74 -1.52 24.19
CA GLY A 43 10.44 -2.04 23.81
C GLY A 43 9.30 -1.50 24.67
N ALA A 44 8.07 -1.82 24.28
CA ALA A 44 6.87 -1.61 25.08
C ALA A 44 6.24 -2.97 25.38
N GLU A 45 5.67 -3.12 26.58
CA GLU A 45 4.93 -4.31 26.99
C GLU A 45 3.55 -3.88 27.46
N THR A 46 2.52 -4.37 26.79
CA THR A 46 1.13 -4.26 27.22
C THR A 46 0.78 -5.54 27.96
N ARG A 47 0.23 -5.43 29.17
CA ARG A 47 -0.23 -6.58 29.94
C ARG A 47 -1.68 -6.38 30.35
N SER A 48 -2.55 -7.24 29.85
CA SER A 48 -3.99 -7.24 30.14
C SER A 48 -4.31 -8.41 31.07
N ARG A 49 -5.18 -8.17 32.06
CA ARG A 49 -5.69 -9.21 32.95
C ARG A 49 -7.20 -9.19 32.95
N SER A 50 -7.83 -10.33 32.75
CA SER A 50 -9.27 -10.50 32.81
C SER A 50 -9.61 -11.58 33.82
N ALA A 51 -10.62 -11.31 34.65
CA ALA A 51 -11.13 -12.23 35.65
C ALA A 51 -12.64 -12.33 35.54
N LEU A 52 -13.16 -13.56 35.52
CA LEU A 52 -14.58 -13.88 35.49
C LEU A 52 -14.88 -14.83 36.65
N THR A 53 -15.88 -14.52 37.47
CA THR A 53 -16.27 -15.36 38.61
C THR A 53 -17.79 -15.53 38.64
N LEU A 54 -18.23 -16.76 38.81
CA LEU A 54 -19.65 -17.10 38.98
C LEU A 54 -20.12 -16.66 40.36
N VAL A 55 -21.00 -15.66 40.37
CA VAL A 55 -21.58 -15.13 41.62
C VAL A 55 -22.82 -15.90 42.04
N ARG A 56 -23.72 -16.19 41.09
CA ARG A 56 -25.00 -16.85 41.37
C ARG A 56 -25.55 -17.50 40.10
N VAL A 57 -26.25 -18.62 40.27
CA VAL A 57 -27.07 -19.24 39.23
C VAL A 57 -28.54 -18.99 39.57
N GLU A 58 -29.31 -18.45 38.63
CA GLU A 58 -30.75 -18.18 38.76
C GLU A 58 -31.53 -18.98 37.72
N THR A 59 -32.74 -19.42 38.08
CA THR A 59 -33.67 -20.09 37.14
C THR A 59 -34.34 -19.04 36.25
N GLU A 60 -34.22 -19.22 34.93
CA GLU A 60 -34.68 -18.33 33.85
C GLU A 60 -35.90 -17.45 34.19
N THR A 61 -35.71 -16.13 34.09
CA THR A 61 -36.79 -15.20 33.76
C THR A 61 -36.90 -15.15 32.24
N ARG A 62 -38.12 -15.26 31.69
CA ARG A 62 -38.36 -15.17 30.25
C ARG A 62 -37.84 -13.82 29.74
N TYR A 63 -36.72 -13.83 29.02
CA TYR A 63 -36.25 -12.67 28.30
C TYR A 63 -37.19 -12.41 27.13
N SER A 64 -37.71 -11.19 27.02
CA SER A 64 -38.28 -10.69 25.78
C SER A 64 -37.14 -10.67 24.76
N GLU A 65 -37.29 -11.38 23.64
CA GLU A 65 -36.44 -11.12 22.46
C GLU A 65 -36.57 -9.62 22.19
N GLY A 66 -35.49 -8.87 22.43
CA GLY A 66 -35.40 -7.49 21.98
C GLY A 66 -35.30 -7.52 20.45
N ASP A 67 -36.00 -6.60 19.78
CA ASP A 67 -35.94 -6.47 18.32
C ASP A 67 -34.47 -6.42 17.87
N SER A 68 -34.07 -7.49 17.19
CA SER A 68 -32.69 -7.84 16.84
C SER A 68 -32.44 -7.58 15.36
N GLU A 69 -32.99 -6.49 14.81
CA GLU A 69 -32.86 -6.18 13.38
C GLU A 69 -31.41 -5.84 12.98
N ASP A 70 -30.55 -5.46 13.93
CA ASP A 70 -29.16 -5.04 13.68
C ASP A 70 -28.08 -6.01 14.19
N LEU A 71 -28.44 -7.20 14.71
CA LEU A 71 -27.45 -8.19 15.17
C LEU A 71 -27.17 -9.22 14.06
N TYR A 72 -25.89 -9.46 13.79
CA TYR A 72 -25.42 -10.55 12.94
C TYR A 72 -24.53 -11.48 13.73
N VAL A 73 -24.64 -12.78 13.47
CA VAL A 73 -23.85 -13.81 14.15
C VAL A 73 -22.55 -14.00 13.40
N THR A 74 -21.43 -13.88 14.10
CA THR A 74 -20.10 -14.17 13.57
C THR A 74 -19.33 -15.10 14.50
N ASP A 75 -18.05 -15.33 14.17
CA ASP A 75 -17.17 -16.13 15.01
C ASP A 75 -16.65 -15.33 16.22
N ILE A 76 -15.82 -15.95 17.05
CA ILE A 76 -15.27 -15.32 18.27
C ILE A 76 -14.00 -14.49 17.99
N LEU A 77 -13.58 -14.39 16.72
CA LEU A 77 -12.41 -13.58 16.38
C LEU A 77 -12.77 -12.10 16.56
N TYR A 78 -11.77 -11.32 16.98
CA TYR A 78 -11.95 -9.89 17.15
C TYR A 78 -12.32 -9.24 15.82
N GLU A 79 -13.54 -8.70 15.75
CA GLU A 79 -13.98 -7.86 14.67
C GLU A 79 -13.75 -6.39 15.03
N ARG A 80 -12.94 -5.72 14.22
CA ARG A 80 -12.66 -4.31 14.44
C ARG A 80 -13.89 -3.49 14.10
N GLU A 81 -14.53 -2.92 15.12
CA GLU A 81 -15.50 -1.85 14.91
C GLU A 81 -14.78 -0.65 14.28
N VAL A 82 -15.06 -0.41 12.99
CA VAL A 82 -14.60 0.79 12.31
C VAL A 82 -15.60 1.89 12.62
N THR A 83 -15.48 2.53 13.79
CA THR A 83 -16.12 3.82 14.00
C THR A 83 -15.53 4.78 12.98
N LYS A 84 -16.25 5.03 11.88
CA LYS A 84 -15.88 6.03 10.89
C LYS A 84 -15.98 7.39 11.59
N ARG A 85 -14.85 7.91 12.07
CA ARG A 85 -14.73 9.31 12.44
C ARG A 85 -15.06 10.13 11.19
N GLU A 86 -16.18 10.81 11.21
CA GLU A 86 -16.54 11.74 10.13
C GLU A 86 -15.71 12.99 10.30
N VAL A 87 -14.70 13.12 9.44
CA VAL A 87 -13.83 14.29 9.39
C VAL A 87 -14.36 15.23 8.34
N THR A 88 -14.56 16.49 8.72
CA THR A 88 -15.10 17.49 7.82
C THR A 88 -13.98 18.18 7.06
N GLY A 89 -14.30 18.67 5.86
CA GLY A 89 -13.36 19.51 5.12
C GLY A 89 -13.00 20.81 5.88
N ALA A 90 -13.85 21.28 6.80
CA ALA A 90 -13.57 22.48 7.59
C ALA A 90 -12.43 22.26 8.60
N GLU A 91 -12.39 21.10 9.26
CA GLU A 91 -11.31 20.74 10.20
C GLU A 91 -9.96 20.67 9.48
N VAL A 92 -9.93 20.05 8.29
CA VAL A 92 -8.72 20.00 7.46
C VAL A 92 -8.31 21.39 6.98
N ALA A 93 -9.27 22.28 6.68
CA ALA A 93 -8.98 23.68 6.36
C ALA A 93 -8.26 24.40 7.48
N GLU A 94 -8.71 24.18 8.72
CA GLU A 94 -8.13 24.80 9.89
C GLU A 94 -6.69 24.30 10.14
N LEU A 95 -6.43 23.01 9.94
CA LEU A 95 -5.08 22.45 10.05
C LEU A 95 -4.13 23.03 8.99
N VAL A 96 -4.59 23.11 7.74
CA VAL A 96 -3.84 23.75 6.64
C VAL A 96 -3.54 25.20 6.99
N TRP A 97 -4.52 25.96 7.49
CA TRP A 97 -4.34 27.34 7.91
C TRP A 97 -3.31 27.50 9.03
N LYS A 98 -3.37 26.65 10.07
CA LYS A 98 -2.38 26.64 11.16
C LYS A 98 -0.97 26.40 10.63
N LEU A 99 -0.82 25.46 9.70
CA LEU A 99 0.45 25.17 9.05
C LEU A 99 0.93 26.32 8.13
N CYS A 100 0.04 27.04 7.44
CA CYS A 100 0.41 28.25 6.68
C CYS A 100 1.07 29.32 7.55
N LEU A 101 0.67 29.39 8.83
CA LEU A 101 1.16 30.37 9.80
C LEU A 101 2.40 29.87 10.55
N ALA A 102 2.76 28.60 10.43
CA ALA A 102 3.96 28.05 11.05
C ALA A 102 5.21 28.52 10.26
N HIS A 103 6.09 29.28 10.92
CA HIS A 103 7.28 29.87 10.28
C HIS A 103 8.56 29.04 10.49
N SER A 104 8.51 27.95 11.26
CA SER A 104 9.67 27.13 11.61
C SER A 104 9.38 25.64 11.62
N ALA A 105 10.43 24.85 11.35
CA ALA A 105 10.43 23.40 11.53
C ALA A 105 10.58 23.06 13.02
N SER A 106 9.48 23.17 13.76
CA SER A 106 9.39 22.79 15.18
C SER A 106 8.67 21.45 15.34
N TYR A 107 8.70 20.87 16.55
CA TYR A 107 7.95 19.66 16.87
C TYR A 107 6.45 19.87 16.73
N GLU A 108 5.96 21.06 17.08
CA GLU A 108 4.56 21.44 16.95
C GLU A 108 4.13 21.50 15.47
N THR A 109 4.98 22.05 14.59
CA THR A 109 4.73 22.03 13.13
C THR A 109 4.69 20.60 12.59
N ALA A 110 5.59 19.74 13.05
CA ALA A 110 5.61 18.33 12.66
C ALA A 110 4.35 17.58 13.15
N ASP A 111 3.90 17.84 14.38
CA ASP A 111 2.67 17.26 14.94
C ASP A 111 1.41 17.72 14.17
N LEU A 112 1.32 19.01 13.83
CA LEU A 112 0.25 19.55 12.99
C LEU A 112 0.25 18.91 11.60
N PHE A 113 1.42 18.72 10.99
CA PHE A 113 1.55 18.06 9.68
C PHE A 113 1.12 16.59 9.74
N MET A 114 1.54 15.86 10.78
CA MET A 114 1.12 14.48 10.97
C MET A 114 -0.39 14.38 11.19
N THR A 115 -0.96 15.29 11.99
CA THR A 115 -2.40 15.39 12.20
C THR A 115 -3.13 15.65 10.88
N LEU A 116 -2.63 16.57 10.05
CA LEU A 116 -3.17 16.79 8.69
C LEU A 116 -3.18 15.50 7.87
N VAL A 117 -2.07 14.76 7.83
CA VAL A 117 -2.00 13.48 7.12
C VAL A 117 -3.02 12.47 7.63
N PHE A 118 -3.21 12.36 8.95
CA PHE A 118 -4.21 11.46 9.53
C PHE A 118 -5.63 11.87 9.18
N GLU A 119 -5.96 13.16 9.23
CA GLU A 119 -7.30 13.64 8.90
C GLU A 119 -7.61 13.48 7.40
N LEU A 120 -6.63 13.69 6.51
CA LEU A 120 -6.77 13.43 5.06
C LEU A 120 -7.15 11.97 4.74
N ARG A 121 -6.72 11.01 5.56
CA ARG A 121 -7.05 9.58 5.37
C ARG A 121 -8.54 9.28 5.53
N HIS A 122 -9.28 10.13 6.23
CA HIS A 122 -10.70 9.95 6.50
C HIS A 122 -11.59 10.66 5.48
N LEU A 123 -11.02 11.53 4.63
CA LEU A 123 -11.79 12.28 3.66
C LEU A 123 -12.17 11.45 2.43
N SER A 124 -13.40 11.67 1.95
CA SER A 124 -13.84 11.16 0.65
C SER A 124 -13.13 11.89 -0.50
N LEU A 125 -13.12 11.26 -1.68
CA LEU A 125 -12.59 11.89 -2.90
C LEU A 125 -13.34 13.19 -3.25
N GLU A 126 -14.66 13.22 -3.07
CA GLU A 126 -15.48 14.41 -3.31
C GLU A 126 -15.08 15.55 -2.38
N THR A 127 -14.91 15.25 -1.09
CA THR A 127 -14.44 16.24 -0.10
C THR A 127 -13.04 16.73 -0.46
N LEU A 128 -12.09 15.83 -0.77
CA LEU A 128 -10.72 16.20 -1.16
C LEU A 128 -10.70 17.12 -2.39
N ARG A 129 -11.49 16.81 -3.43
CA ARG A 129 -11.63 17.66 -4.62
C ARG A 129 -12.24 19.02 -4.27
N ALA A 130 -13.28 19.03 -3.43
CA ALA A 130 -13.90 20.27 -2.98
C ALA A 130 -12.91 21.14 -2.19
N LEU A 131 -12.06 20.55 -1.34
CA LEU A 131 -11.01 21.28 -0.64
C LEU A 131 -9.98 21.85 -1.61
N TRP A 132 -9.54 21.04 -2.58
CA TRP A 132 -8.60 21.48 -3.60
C TRP A 132 -9.16 22.63 -4.44
N GLN A 133 -10.45 22.70 -4.73
CA GLN A 133 -10.99 23.81 -5.53
C GLN A 133 -11.19 25.12 -4.74
N ARG A 134 -11.05 25.11 -3.41
CA ARG A 134 -11.26 26.30 -2.58
C ARG A 134 -10.02 27.17 -2.54
N SER A 135 -10.13 28.42 -3.02
CA SER A 135 -9.04 29.40 -2.96
C SER A 135 -8.55 29.68 -1.54
N SER A 136 -9.42 29.58 -0.53
CA SER A 136 -9.09 29.76 0.89
C SER A 136 -8.10 28.71 1.43
N PHE A 137 -7.87 27.61 0.70
CA PHE A 137 -6.91 26.57 1.07
C PHE A 137 -5.48 26.83 0.57
N LYS A 138 -5.26 27.87 -0.26
CA LYS A 138 -3.93 28.21 -0.74
C LYS A 138 -3.16 28.98 0.33
N CYS A 139 -2.03 28.47 0.79
CA CYS A 139 -1.09 29.26 1.59
C CYS A 139 -0.30 30.17 0.64
N ARG A 140 -0.44 31.50 0.73
CA ARG A 140 0.32 32.47 -0.11
C ARG A 140 0.27 32.12 -1.61
N ASP A 141 -0.92 31.78 -2.10
CA ASP A 141 -1.21 31.36 -3.48
C ASP A 141 -0.58 30.03 -3.94
N ASN A 142 0.07 29.27 -3.05
CA ASN A 142 0.53 27.92 -3.32
C ASN A 142 -0.31 26.86 -2.59
N TRP A 143 -0.27 25.62 -3.10
CA TRP A 143 -1.02 24.49 -2.53
C TRP A 143 -0.25 23.76 -1.42
N GLN A 144 0.86 24.33 -0.92
CA GLN A 144 1.52 23.81 0.29
C GLN A 144 0.67 24.22 1.49
N PRO A 145 0.64 23.44 2.59
CA PRO A 145 1.28 22.15 2.84
C PRO A 145 0.54 20.94 2.27
N LEU A 146 -0.63 21.12 1.64
CA LEU A 146 -1.49 20.02 1.21
C LEU A 146 -0.82 19.12 0.16
N ILE A 147 -0.15 19.72 -0.84
CA ILE A 147 0.67 18.97 -1.82
C ILE A 147 1.66 18.05 -1.12
N ASP A 148 2.31 18.53 -0.05
CA ASP A 148 3.35 17.76 0.64
C ASP A 148 2.75 16.65 1.51
N ALA A 149 1.52 16.83 1.99
CA ALA A 149 0.79 15.85 2.81
C ALA A 149 0.17 14.71 1.98
N LEU A 150 -0.28 14.96 0.74
CA LEU A 150 -0.95 13.97 -0.13
C LEU A 150 -0.16 12.66 -0.31
N PRO A 151 1.17 12.68 -0.59
CA PRO A 151 2.01 11.49 -0.64
C PRO A 151 1.93 10.58 0.60
N SER A 152 1.75 11.16 1.78
CA SER A 152 1.73 10.44 3.07
C SER A 152 0.33 9.96 3.48
N CYS A 153 -0.71 10.44 2.79
CA CYS A 153 -2.10 10.05 3.03
C CYS A 153 -2.31 8.55 2.73
N ALA A 154 -1.78 8.05 1.61
CA ALA A 154 -1.79 6.63 1.24
C ALA A 154 -3.19 5.96 1.18
N THR A 155 -4.27 6.72 0.96
CA THR A 155 -5.61 6.19 0.69
C THR A 155 -5.94 6.25 -0.80
N GLU A 156 -6.93 5.47 -1.24
CA GLU A 156 -7.33 5.44 -2.64
C GLU A 156 -7.81 6.81 -3.12
N ALA A 157 -8.59 7.52 -2.31
CA ALA A 157 -9.06 8.87 -2.61
C ALA A 157 -7.89 9.86 -2.82
N CYS A 158 -6.86 9.79 -1.98
CA CYS A 158 -5.65 10.60 -2.14
C CYS A 158 -4.86 10.24 -3.41
N VAL A 159 -4.75 8.95 -3.75
CA VAL A 159 -4.10 8.50 -5.00
C VAL A 159 -4.86 8.98 -6.23
N VAL A 160 -6.18 8.89 -6.24
CA VAL A 160 -7.01 9.37 -7.35
C VAL A 160 -6.88 10.89 -7.50
N LEU A 161 -6.87 11.65 -6.40
CA LEU A 161 -6.61 13.09 -6.46
C LEU A 161 -5.22 13.39 -7.03
N MET A 162 -4.16 12.74 -6.52
CA MET A 162 -2.80 12.90 -7.07
C MET A 162 -2.76 12.61 -8.58
N LYS A 163 -3.44 11.55 -9.04
CA LYS A 163 -3.58 11.22 -10.46
C LYS A 163 -4.29 12.32 -11.26
N ASP A 164 -5.34 12.91 -10.72
CA ASP A 164 -6.07 13.99 -11.37
C ASP A 164 -5.19 15.25 -11.52
N LEU A 165 -4.43 15.59 -10.48
CA LEU A 165 -3.50 16.72 -10.48
C LEU A 165 -2.35 16.55 -11.48
N ILE A 166 -1.80 15.33 -11.58
CA ILE A 166 -0.79 15.00 -12.60
C ILE A 166 -1.38 15.14 -14.00
N ALA A 167 -2.61 14.67 -14.21
CA ALA A 167 -3.27 14.70 -15.51
C ALA A 167 -3.70 16.12 -15.93
N SER A 168 -4.05 17.00 -14.99
CA SER A 168 -4.41 18.39 -15.27
C SER A 168 -3.21 19.32 -15.44
N GLY A 169 -2.02 18.91 -15.00
CA GLY A 169 -0.83 19.75 -15.04
C GLY A 169 -0.84 20.88 -13.99
N GLU A 170 -1.64 20.74 -12.93
CA GLU A 170 -1.75 21.72 -11.83
C GLU A 170 -0.58 21.68 -10.83
N VAL A 171 0.36 20.75 -11.02
CA VAL A 171 1.46 20.46 -10.11
C VAL A 171 2.79 20.48 -10.87
N GLU A 172 3.81 21.08 -10.26
CA GLU A 172 5.16 21.19 -10.81
C GLU A 172 5.83 19.80 -10.96
N GLU A 173 6.79 19.69 -11.89
CA GLU A 173 7.39 18.40 -12.27
C GLU A 173 8.08 17.68 -11.11
N ASP A 174 8.79 18.41 -10.23
CA ASP A 174 9.45 17.86 -9.04
C ASP A 174 8.44 17.24 -8.05
N LYS A 175 7.27 17.87 -7.91
CA LYS A 175 6.17 17.36 -7.07
C LYS A 175 5.49 16.16 -7.70
N VAL A 176 5.34 16.14 -9.03
CA VAL A 176 4.85 14.96 -9.77
C VAL A 176 5.76 13.76 -9.56
N GLU A 177 7.09 13.95 -9.61
CA GLU A 177 8.04 12.88 -9.31
C GLU A 177 7.86 12.36 -7.88
N HIS A 178 7.73 13.26 -6.90
CA HIS A 178 7.51 12.89 -5.51
C HIS A 178 6.23 12.07 -5.30
N PHE A 179 5.14 12.41 -6.02
CA PHE A 179 3.90 11.63 -5.99
C PHE A 179 4.15 10.20 -6.45
N PHE A 180 4.82 10.02 -7.59
CA PHE A 180 5.11 8.67 -8.10
C PHE A 180 6.02 7.86 -7.17
N TRP A 181 7.04 8.48 -6.58
CA TRP A 181 7.90 7.79 -5.61
C TRP A 181 7.15 7.37 -4.35
N SER A 182 6.18 8.17 -3.90
CA SER A 182 5.37 7.87 -2.72
C SER A 182 4.56 6.58 -2.85
N PHE A 183 4.17 6.20 -4.07
CA PHE A 183 3.36 4.99 -4.31
C PHE A 183 4.04 3.70 -3.86
N ALA A 184 5.38 3.66 -3.85
CA ALA A 184 6.14 2.52 -3.35
C ALA A 184 5.98 2.31 -1.83
N PHE A 185 5.57 3.34 -1.09
CA PHE A 185 5.43 3.35 0.37
C PHE A 185 3.99 3.19 0.85
N ILE A 186 3.02 3.00 -0.06
CA ILE A 186 1.64 2.72 0.32
C ILE A 186 1.58 1.34 0.98
N PRO A 187 1.18 1.24 2.27
CA PRO A 187 1.32 -0.01 3.03
C PRO A 187 0.38 -1.11 2.52
N ASN A 188 -0.87 -0.73 2.22
CA ASN A 188 -1.97 -1.61 1.81
C ASN A 188 -2.61 -1.08 0.52
N PRO A 189 -1.95 -1.25 -0.65
CA PRO A 189 -2.50 -0.80 -1.91
C PRO A 189 -3.78 -1.57 -2.28
N THR A 190 -4.71 -0.91 -2.97
CA THR A 190 -5.95 -1.51 -3.48
C THR A 190 -5.87 -1.72 -4.99
N SER A 191 -6.75 -2.56 -5.54
CA SER A 191 -6.89 -2.70 -6.99
C SER A 191 -7.36 -1.41 -7.66
N GLY A 192 -8.21 -0.61 -6.99
CA GLY A 192 -8.70 0.67 -7.48
C GLY A 192 -7.59 1.72 -7.64
N MET A 193 -6.60 1.74 -6.73
CA MET A 193 -5.40 2.58 -6.90
C MET A 193 -4.62 2.19 -8.17
N ILE A 194 -4.42 0.89 -8.42
CA ILE A 194 -3.69 0.42 -9.62
C ILE A 194 -4.48 0.77 -10.88
N GLU A 195 -5.79 0.54 -10.87
CA GLU A 195 -6.67 0.82 -12.00
C GLU A 195 -6.69 2.31 -12.36
N SER A 196 -6.77 3.19 -11.36
CA SER A 196 -6.79 4.64 -11.58
C SER A 196 -5.48 5.19 -12.15
N LEU A 197 -4.34 4.58 -11.80
CA LEU A 197 -3.02 5.01 -12.26
C LEU A 197 -2.59 4.38 -13.59
N ALA A 198 -3.12 3.21 -13.96
CA ALA A 198 -2.76 2.49 -15.18
C ALA A 198 -2.82 3.32 -16.47
N PRO A 199 -3.79 4.25 -16.67
CA PRO A 199 -3.83 5.12 -17.84
C PRO A 199 -2.60 6.05 -17.96
N LEU A 200 -1.97 6.46 -16.85
CA LEU A 200 -0.81 7.35 -16.88
C LEU A 200 0.38 6.74 -17.61
N LEU A 201 0.53 5.41 -17.58
CA LEU A 201 1.59 4.69 -18.31
C LEU A 201 1.49 4.83 -19.84
N LYS A 202 0.30 5.19 -20.35
CA LYS A 202 0.05 5.41 -21.78
C LYS A 202 0.25 6.87 -22.18
N SER A 203 0.47 7.76 -21.22
CA SER A 203 0.71 9.18 -21.51
C SER A 203 2.03 9.36 -22.26
N PRO A 204 2.10 10.22 -23.28
CA PRO A 204 3.37 10.57 -23.93
C PRO A 204 4.36 11.22 -22.95
N THR A 205 3.85 11.89 -21.90
CA THR A 205 4.67 12.51 -20.85
C THR A 205 5.11 11.54 -19.75
N ALA A 206 4.81 10.24 -19.89
CA ALA A 206 5.15 9.23 -18.88
C ALA A 206 6.67 9.00 -18.81
N GLY A 207 7.30 9.69 -17.85
CA GLY A 207 8.71 9.58 -17.52
C GLY A 207 9.06 8.38 -16.64
N GLN A 208 10.31 8.32 -16.19
CA GLN A 208 10.84 7.22 -15.37
C GLN A 208 10.09 7.04 -14.05
N SER A 209 9.82 8.14 -13.34
CA SER A 209 9.09 8.12 -12.06
C SER A 209 7.73 7.45 -12.20
N CYS A 210 6.97 7.76 -13.27
CA CYS A 210 5.68 7.14 -13.57
C CYS A 210 5.79 5.62 -13.72
N PHE A 211 6.69 5.13 -14.58
CA PHE A 211 6.83 3.68 -14.82
C PHE A 211 7.25 2.94 -13.56
N LEU A 212 8.22 3.47 -12.82
CA LEU A 212 8.76 2.82 -11.63
C LEU A 212 7.81 2.92 -10.43
N GLY A 213 7.15 4.05 -10.22
CA GLY A 213 6.20 4.27 -9.14
C GLY A 213 4.95 3.39 -9.27
N VAL A 214 4.32 3.38 -10.45
CA VAL A 214 3.13 2.55 -10.70
C VAL A 214 3.45 1.06 -10.58
N THR A 215 4.60 0.61 -11.10
CA THR A 215 5.00 -0.81 -10.97
C THR A 215 5.45 -1.18 -9.56
N ALA A 216 5.99 -0.26 -8.77
CA ALA A 216 6.25 -0.48 -7.35
C ALA A 216 4.95 -0.73 -6.57
N LEU A 217 3.89 0.03 -6.88
CA LEU A 217 2.56 -0.17 -6.31
C LEU A 217 2.00 -1.55 -6.65
N VAL A 218 2.12 -1.97 -7.92
CA VAL A 218 1.72 -3.30 -8.37
C VAL A 218 2.48 -4.40 -7.61
N HIS A 219 3.79 -4.24 -7.44
CA HIS A 219 4.59 -5.19 -6.66
C HIS A 219 4.10 -5.29 -5.22
N ARG A 220 3.87 -4.14 -4.56
CA ARG A 220 3.38 -4.10 -3.19
C ARG A 220 2.01 -4.77 -3.04
N PHE A 221 1.11 -4.55 -3.99
CA PHE A 221 -0.19 -5.24 -4.04
C PHE A 221 -0.02 -6.75 -4.23
N CYS A 222 0.81 -7.17 -5.18
CA CYS A 222 1.07 -8.58 -5.46
C CYS A 222 1.84 -9.30 -4.33
N SER A 223 2.59 -8.58 -3.49
CA SER A 223 3.27 -9.20 -2.35
C SER A 223 2.32 -9.62 -1.23
N THR A 224 1.13 -9.04 -1.16
CA THR A 224 0.12 -9.34 -0.12
C THR A 224 -1.07 -10.15 -0.66
N HIS A 225 -1.22 -10.27 -1.98
CA HIS A 225 -2.32 -10.99 -2.64
C HIS A 225 -1.80 -12.17 -3.47
N SER A 226 -2.03 -13.39 -2.99
CA SER A 226 -1.54 -14.64 -3.62
C SER A 226 -2.01 -14.82 -5.08
N SER A 227 -3.21 -14.36 -5.41
CA SER A 227 -3.80 -14.47 -6.76
C SER A 227 -3.79 -13.15 -7.53
N CYS A 228 -2.76 -12.30 -7.35
CA CYS A 228 -2.75 -10.99 -7.99
C CYS A 228 -2.75 -11.02 -9.54
N GLY A 229 -2.26 -12.11 -10.16
CA GLY A 229 -2.17 -12.25 -11.62
C GLY A 229 -3.53 -12.32 -12.34
N VAL A 230 -4.62 -12.65 -11.63
CA VAL A 230 -5.98 -12.66 -12.18
C VAL A 230 -6.71 -11.32 -11.99
N VAL A 231 -6.13 -10.37 -11.25
CA VAL A 231 -6.76 -9.09 -10.97
C VAL A 231 -6.75 -8.21 -12.24
N PRO A 232 -7.91 -7.74 -12.74
CA PRO A 232 -7.98 -7.00 -14.01
C PRO A 232 -7.09 -5.75 -14.06
N ALA A 233 -7.00 -5.01 -12.95
CA ALA A 233 -6.14 -3.83 -12.84
C ALA A 233 -4.65 -4.16 -13.08
N VAL A 234 -4.16 -5.24 -12.46
CA VAL A 234 -2.78 -5.73 -12.64
C VAL A 234 -2.57 -6.20 -14.08
N GLN A 235 -3.50 -6.98 -14.63
CA GLN A 235 -3.42 -7.43 -16.02
C GLN A 235 -3.39 -6.27 -17.01
N SER A 236 -4.14 -5.19 -16.75
CA SER A 236 -4.14 -3.97 -17.58
C SER A 236 -2.78 -3.29 -17.60
N VAL A 237 -2.11 -3.17 -16.43
CA VAL A 237 -0.74 -2.64 -16.34
C VAL A 237 0.23 -3.55 -17.08
N MET A 238 0.23 -4.85 -16.81
CA MET A 238 1.16 -5.78 -17.44
C MET A 238 0.96 -5.87 -18.97
N ARG A 239 -0.29 -5.77 -19.45
CA ARG A 239 -0.58 -5.69 -20.88
C ARG A 239 -0.04 -4.41 -21.50
N THR A 240 -0.14 -3.28 -20.81
CA THR A 240 0.45 -2.01 -21.24
C THR A 240 1.97 -2.15 -21.37
N LEU A 241 2.64 -2.72 -20.37
CA LEU A 241 4.09 -2.97 -20.40
C LEU A 241 4.49 -3.96 -21.52
N GLY A 242 3.72 -5.04 -21.70
CA GLY A 242 3.96 -6.02 -22.77
C GLY A 242 3.86 -5.43 -24.17
N LYS A 243 2.97 -4.44 -24.40
CA LYS A 243 2.90 -3.71 -25.68
C LYS A 243 4.17 -2.93 -25.98
N PHE A 244 4.81 -2.35 -24.97
CA PHE A 244 6.09 -1.66 -25.16
C PHE A 244 7.23 -2.61 -25.54
N LEU A 245 7.16 -3.89 -25.14
CA LEU A 245 8.17 -4.88 -25.53
C LEU A 245 8.05 -5.30 -27.00
N GLY A 246 6.88 -5.17 -27.63
CA GLY A 246 6.67 -5.62 -29.00
C GLY A 246 6.78 -7.15 -29.21
N GLY A 247 6.95 -7.93 -28.15
CA GLY A 247 7.13 -9.39 -28.18
C GLY A 247 8.59 -9.85 -28.08
N ASP A 248 9.52 -9.12 -28.69
CA ASP A 248 10.94 -9.50 -28.75
C ASP A 248 11.91 -8.39 -28.31
N CYS A 249 11.46 -7.23 -27.86
CA CYS A 249 12.32 -6.11 -27.48
C CYS A 249 13.20 -5.56 -28.60
N THR A 250 12.78 -5.64 -29.87
CA THR A 250 13.48 -5.01 -30.98
C THR A 250 13.55 -3.49 -30.81
N VAL A 251 14.75 -2.91 -31.01
CA VAL A 251 15.02 -1.47 -30.88
C VAL A 251 15.63 -0.93 -32.17
N GLN A 252 15.16 0.23 -32.64
CA GLN A 252 15.64 0.87 -33.89
C GLN A 252 16.64 2.00 -33.66
N ASP A 253 16.60 2.71 -32.52
CA ASP A 253 17.48 3.85 -32.22
C ASP A 253 17.80 3.99 -30.71
N PRO A 254 18.75 4.87 -30.32
CA PRO A 254 19.17 5.04 -28.92
C PRO A 254 18.09 5.56 -27.95
N GLU A 255 17.09 6.31 -28.43
CA GLU A 255 16.00 6.79 -27.58
C GLU A 255 15.06 5.63 -27.23
N HIS A 256 14.71 4.82 -28.23
CA HIS A 256 13.96 3.57 -28.04
C HIS A 256 14.73 2.58 -27.16
N LEU A 257 16.07 2.58 -27.20
CA LEU A 257 16.91 1.77 -26.31
C LEU A 257 16.69 2.15 -24.85
N SER A 258 16.77 3.45 -24.55
CA SER A 258 16.60 3.97 -23.19
C SER A 258 15.18 3.70 -22.67
N LYS A 259 14.18 3.89 -23.53
CA LYS A 259 12.77 3.58 -23.19
C LYS A 259 12.56 2.09 -22.95
N MET A 260 13.13 1.21 -23.77
CA MET A 260 13.04 -0.24 -23.60
C MET A 260 13.68 -0.69 -22.28
N GLN A 261 14.86 -0.17 -21.94
CA GLN A 261 15.50 -0.45 -20.65
C GLN A 261 14.63 -0.03 -19.46
N LEU A 262 14.00 1.16 -19.53
CA LEU A 262 13.07 1.63 -18.51
C LEU A 262 11.87 0.68 -18.37
N VAL A 263 11.28 0.24 -19.49
CA VAL A 263 10.14 -0.69 -19.49
C VAL A 263 10.53 -2.03 -18.87
N LEU A 264 11.67 -2.62 -19.25
CA LEU A 264 12.18 -3.86 -18.67
C LEU A 264 12.42 -3.72 -17.16
N LYS A 265 12.99 -2.59 -16.73
CA LYS A 265 13.16 -2.26 -15.31
C LYS A 265 11.82 -2.15 -14.59
N ALA A 266 10.82 -1.53 -15.20
CA ALA A 266 9.48 -1.40 -14.64
C ALA A 266 8.78 -2.77 -14.51
N ILE A 267 8.90 -3.63 -15.51
CA ILE A 267 8.41 -5.02 -15.45
C ILE A 267 9.06 -5.75 -14.28
N GLY A 268 10.39 -5.74 -14.18
CA GLY A 268 11.09 -6.36 -13.04
C GLY A 268 10.76 -5.72 -11.69
N ASN A 269 10.38 -4.44 -11.69
CA ASN A 269 9.94 -3.76 -10.49
C ASN A 269 8.57 -4.22 -10.02
N ALA A 270 7.67 -4.62 -10.93
CA ALA A 270 6.34 -5.17 -10.65
C ALA A 270 6.36 -6.54 -9.92
N GLY A 271 7.54 -7.17 -9.80
CA GLY A 271 7.75 -8.37 -9.00
C GLY A 271 7.00 -9.58 -9.55
N LEU A 272 6.18 -10.23 -8.72
CA LEU A 272 5.41 -11.43 -9.11
C LEU A 272 4.57 -11.22 -10.38
N ALA A 273 4.03 -10.02 -10.58
CA ALA A 273 3.24 -9.68 -11.77
C ALA A 273 4.04 -9.82 -13.09
N ALA A 274 5.37 -9.72 -13.04
CA ALA A 274 6.24 -9.89 -14.21
C ALA A 274 6.18 -11.29 -14.81
N ALA A 275 5.75 -12.32 -14.04
CA ALA A 275 5.58 -13.67 -14.53
C ALA A 275 4.65 -13.74 -15.77
N ALA A 276 3.67 -12.83 -15.87
CA ALA A 276 2.78 -12.73 -17.02
C ALA A 276 3.49 -12.40 -18.35
N LEU A 277 4.72 -11.88 -18.29
CA LEU A 277 5.55 -11.52 -19.45
C LEU A 277 6.79 -12.41 -19.60
N ALA A 278 6.89 -13.53 -18.85
CA ALA A 278 8.05 -14.42 -18.88
C ALA A 278 8.47 -14.88 -20.29
N PRO A 279 7.56 -15.25 -21.22
CA PRO A 279 7.96 -15.65 -22.57
C PRO A 279 8.65 -14.52 -23.34
N ALA A 280 8.10 -13.29 -23.27
CA ALA A 280 8.68 -12.13 -23.94
C ALA A 280 10.05 -11.78 -23.34
N LEU A 281 10.17 -11.75 -22.00
CA LEU A 281 11.42 -11.47 -21.32
C LEU A 281 12.51 -12.50 -21.68
N SER A 282 12.15 -13.78 -21.79
CA SER A 282 13.08 -14.84 -22.19
C SER A 282 13.57 -14.65 -23.63
N SER A 283 12.66 -14.30 -24.55
CA SER A 283 13.01 -13.95 -25.93
C SER A 283 13.99 -12.76 -25.98
N CYS A 284 13.69 -11.70 -25.25
CA CYS A 284 14.53 -10.49 -25.19
C CYS A 284 15.95 -10.79 -24.65
N ALA A 285 16.08 -11.70 -23.69
CA ALA A 285 17.37 -12.10 -23.12
C ALA A 285 18.19 -13.01 -24.06
N ALA A 286 17.51 -13.92 -24.78
CA ALA A 286 18.13 -14.96 -25.61
C ALA A 286 18.65 -14.44 -26.96
N LEU A 287 17.95 -13.50 -27.58
CA LEU A 287 18.28 -13.00 -28.92
C LEU A 287 19.61 -12.23 -28.94
N ARG A 288 20.65 -12.85 -29.50
CA ARG A 288 22.02 -12.31 -29.59
C ARG A 288 22.13 -11.04 -30.43
N SER A 289 21.16 -10.78 -31.31
CA SER A 289 21.07 -9.54 -32.10
C SER A 289 20.76 -8.31 -31.26
N HIS A 290 20.23 -8.49 -30.04
CA HIS A 290 19.94 -7.35 -29.16
C HIS A 290 21.20 -6.80 -28.50
N PRO A 291 21.22 -5.47 -28.25
CA PRO A 291 22.25 -4.84 -27.42
C PRO A 291 22.38 -5.53 -26.06
N MET A 292 23.60 -5.56 -25.51
CA MET A 292 23.88 -6.24 -24.24
C MET A 292 23.04 -5.66 -23.09
N GLU A 293 22.73 -4.37 -23.14
CA GLU A 293 21.95 -3.64 -22.17
C GLU A 293 20.51 -4.15 -22.10
N ILE A 294 19.90 -4.46 -23.25
CA ILE A 294 18.54 -5.03 -23.33
C ILE A 294 18.54 -6.44 -22.79
N ARG A 295 19.51 -7.27 -23.21
CA ARG A 295 19.61 -8.65 -22.74
C ARG A 295 19.81 -8.71 -21.23
N LEU A 296 20.69 -7.88 -20.69
CA LEU A 296 20.93 -7.80 -19.25
C LEU A 296 19.70 -7.28 -18.49
N ALA A 297 19.04 -6.24 -18.99
CA ALA A 297 17.82 -5.70 -18.38
C ALA A 297 16.68 -6.74 -18.36
N ALA A 298 16.55 -7.55 -19.42
CA ALA A 298 15.57 -8.63 -19.50
C ALA A 298 15.86 -9.74 -18.47
N VAL A 299 17.12 -10.15 -18.32
CA VAL A 299 17.52 -11.10 -17.26
C VAL A 299 17.23 -10.51 -15.87
N GLN A 300 17.57 -9.24 -15.64
CA GLN A 300 17.32 -8.57 -14.36
C GLN A 300 15.82 -8.43 -14.05
N ALA A 301 14.94 -8.45 -15.04
CA ALA A 301 13.50 -8.38 -14.83
C ALA A 301 12.95 -9.62 -14.09
N PHE A 302 13.63 -10.77 -14.17
CA PHE A 302 13.23 -11.98 -13.46
C PHE A 302 13.60 -12.00 -11.96
N ARG A 303 14.37 -11.03 -11.45
CA ARG A 303 14.94 -11.08 -10.08
C ARG A 303 13.93 -11.28 -8.94
N ARG A 304 12.66 -10.96 -9.16
CA ARG A 304 11.56 -11.05 -8.18
C ARG A 304 10.44 -11.99 -8.64
N VAL A 305 10.67 -12.75 -9.71
CA VAL A 305 9.76 -13.80 -10.18
C VAL A 305 10.22 -15.12 -9.57
N PRO A 306 9.32 -15.88 -8.90
CA PRO A 306 9.68 -17.21 -8.39
C PRO A 306 10.20 -18.10 -9.52
N CYS A 307 11.28 -18.86 -9.27
CA CYS A 307 11.93 -19.68 -10.30
C CYS A 307 10.96 -20.64 -11.01
N ALA A 308 9.99 -21.19 -10.27
CA ALA A 308 8.97 -22.10 -10.79
C ALA A 308 8.05 -21.48 -11.85
N LEU A 309 7.96 -20.15 -11.92
CA LEU A 309 7.03 -19.42 -12.79
C LEU A 309 7.74 -18.68 -13.96
N GLY A 310 9.05 -18.81 -14.13
CA GLY A 310 9.72 -18.08 -15.22
C GLY A 310 11.19 -18.38 -15.50
N VAL A 311 11.91 -19.10 -14.62
CA VAL A 311 13.35 -19.37 -14.85
C VAL A 311 13.56 -20.63 -15.71
N SER A 312 12.60 -21.56 -15.71
CA SER A 312 12.62 -22.76 -16.55
C SER A 312 12.73 -22.43 -18.04
N ASP A 313 12.15 -21.32 -18.48
CA ASP A 313 12.15 -20.87 -19.88
C ASP A 313 13.41 -20.05 -20.25
N LEU A 314 14.14 -19.53 -19.26
CA LEU A 314 15.31 -18.67 -19.47
C LEU A 314 16.62 -19.46 -19.55
N LEU A 315 16.75 -20.52 -18.75
CA LEU A 315 17.99 -21.29 -18.59
C LEU A 315 18.50 -21.97 -19.87
N PRO A 316 17.67 -22.55 -20.76
CA PRO A 316 18.18 -23.20 -21.96
C PRO A 316 18.90 -22.25 -22.93
N HIS A 317 18.57 -20.96 -22.90
CA HIS A 317 18.98 -20.00 -23.95
C HIS A 317 20.14 -19.09 -23.56
N LEU A 318 20.57 -19.10 -22.29
CA LEU A 318 21.68 -18.27 -21.81
C LEU A 318 23.06 -18.96 -21.93
N TRP A 319 23.08 -20.28 -22.13
CA TRP A 319 24.31 -21.09 -22.12
C TRP A 319 24.73 -21.63 -23.49
N ASP A 320 23.94 -21.37 -24.54
CA ASP A 320 24.27 -21.65 -25.95
C ASP A 320 24.76 -20.40 -26.68
#